data_AF-A0A0G0C0K0-F1
#
_entry.id   AF-A0A0G0C0K0-F1
#
_cell.length_a   1.000
_cell.length_b   1.000
_cell.length_c   1.000
_cell.angle_alpha   90.00
_cell.angle_beta   90.00
_cell.angle_gamma   90.00
#
_symmetry.space_group_name_H-M   'P 1'
#
loop_
_entity.id
_entity.type
_entity.pdbx_description
1 polymer ?
#
loop_
_entity_poly.entity_id
_entity_poly.type
_entity_poly.pdbx_seq_one_letter_code
_entity_poly.pdbx_strand_id
1 'polypeptide(L)'
;MISIYIDRKIKDKFGLFLNPANQIQDHKKYIEIYGLVHDEIIRFVEDHINDKEFLSLSQRIIEIEEKEASSLDRFSQAYPLIIKSLMNIPDYEYRLYKRLDYFISNLYFDKLKNRNNKPQKLRRGNESN
;
A
#
# COMPACT_ATOMS: atom_id res chain seq x y z
N MET A 1 2.20 15.58 -3.12
CA MET A 1 2.64 15.09 -4.45
C MET A 1 2.69 13.56 -4.48
N ILE A 2 3.37 12.93 -3.51
CA ILE A 2 3.48 11.45 -3.42
C ILE A 2 2.14 10.73 -3.29
N SER A 3 1.23 11.21 -2.43
CA SER A 3 -0.12 10.62 -2.27
C SER A 3 -0.90 10.58 -3.58
N ILE A 4 -0.95 11.69 -4.32
CA ILE A 4 -1.63 11.79 -5.62
C ILE A 4 -1.04 10.81 -6.65
N TYR A 5 0.29 10.66 -6.69
CA TYR A 5 0.96 9.70 -7.57
C TYR A 5 0.57 8.26 -7.23
N ILE A 6 0.64 7.88 -5.95
CA ILE A 6 0.27 6.55 -5.45
C ILE A 6 -1.19 6.25 -5.77
N ASP A 7 -2.09 7.18 -5.46
CA ASP A 7 -3.53 7.03 -5.69
C ASP A 7 -3.83 6.72 -7.16
N ARG A 8 -3.25 7.51 -8.07
CA ARG A 8 -3.41 7.30 -9.51
C ARG A 8 -2.85 5.95 -9.92
N LYS A 9 -1.64 5.60 -9.44
CA LYS A 9 -0.98 4.36 -9.83
C LYS A 9 -1.76 3.12 -9.40
N ILE A 10 -2.26 3.09 -8.15
CA ILE A 10 -3.07 1.98 -7.63
C ILE A 10 -4.36 1.86 -8.45
N LYS A 11 -5.08 2.96 -8.67
CA LYS A 11 -6.34 2.96 -9.43
C LYS A 11 -6.13 2.44 -10.86
N ASP A 12 -5.13 2.96 -11.56
CA ASP A 12 -4.81 2.59 -12.94
C ASP A 12 -4.36 1.13 -13.06
N LYS A 13 -3.39 0.68 -12.25
CA LYS A 13 -2.86 -0.70 -12.32
C LYS A 13 -3.90 -1.75 -11.97
N PHE A 14 -4.75 -1.49 -10.99
CA PHE A 14 -5.71 -2.48 -10.49
C PHE A 14 -7.11 -2.34 -11.08
N GLY A 15 -7.33 -1.36 -11.98
CA GLY A 15 -8.60 -1.10 -12.65
C GLY A 15 -9.73 -0.78 -11.68
N LEU A 16 -9.45 0.03 -10.65
CA LEU A 16 -10.41 0.33 -9.58
C LEU A 16 -11.30 1.52 -9.94
N PHE A 17 -12.54 1.49 -9.47
CA PHE A 17 -13.54 2.56 -9.61
C PHE A 17 -13.94 2.87 -11.05
N LEU A 18 -13.70 1.94 -11.98
CA LEU A 18 -14.11 2.05 -13.39
C LEU A 18 -15.61 1.79 -13.58
N ASN A 19 -16.23 1.02 -12.67
CA ASN A 19 -17.64 0.68 -12.71
C ASN A 19 -18.31 1.06 -11.37
N PRO A 20 -19.32 1.94 -11.37
CA PRO A 20 -20.06 2.31 -10.16
C PRO A 20 -20.63 1.12 -9.38
N ALA A 21 -21.00 0.02 -10.06
CA ALA A 21 -21.55 -1.18 -9.41
C ALA A 21 -20.55 -1.89 -8.48
N ASN A 22 -19.24 -1.69 -8.66
CA ASN A 22 -18.20 -2.34 -7.87
C ASN A 22 -17.58 -1.45 -6.79
N GLN A 23 -18.11 -0.24 -6.55
CA GLN A 23 -17.47 0.76 -5.68
C GLN A 23 -17.08 0.24 -4.30
N ILE A 24 -17.95 -0.54 -3.63
CA ILE A 24 -17.67 -1.06 -2.29
C ILE A 24 -16.49 -2.06 -2.33
N GLN A 25 -16.46 -2.93 -3.34
CA GLN A 25 -15.39 -3.91 -3.50
C GLN A 25 -14.07 -3.23 -3.87
N ASP A 26 -14.13 -2.25 -4.77
CA ASP A 26 -12.96 -1.48 -5.19
C ASP A 26 -12.39 -0.66 -4.04
N HIS A 27 -13.25 -0.08 -3.20
CA HIS A 27 -12.81 0.64 -2.00
C HIS A 27 -12.09 -0.26 -0.99
N LYS A 28 -12.63 -1.46 -0.73
CA LYS A 28 -11.96 -2.45 0.14
C LYS A 28 -10.56 -2.82 -0.39
N LYS A 29 -10.47 -3.12 -1.69
CA LYS A 29 -9.20 -3.47 -2.34
C LYS A 29 -8.23 -2.29 -2.37
N TYR A 30 -8.74 -1.07 -2.54
CA TYR A 30 -7.95 0.15 -2.48
C TYR A 30 -7.30 0.34 -1.12
N ILE A 31 -8.06 0.23 -0.03
CA ILE A 31 -7.55 0.34 1.35
C ILE A 31 -6.47 -0.71 1.62
N GLU A 32 -6.71 -1.96 1.22
CA GLU A 32 -5.75 -3.06 1.38
C GLU A 32 -4.40 -2.74 0.71
N ILE A 33 -4.42 -2.31 -0.56
CA ILE A 33 -3.20 -1.99 -1.31
C ILE A 33 -2.52 -0.76 -0.72
N TYR A 34 -3.30 0.25 -0.34
CA TYR A 34 -2.77 1.48 0.23
C TYR A 34 -2.05 1.24 1.56
N GLY A 35 -2.58 0.34 2.40
CA GLY A 35 -1.90 -0.12 3.63
C GLY A 35 -0.54 -0.74 3.35
N LEU A 36 -0.45 -1.66 2.37
CA LEU A 36 0.83 -2.27 1.98
C LEU A 36 1.83 -1.25 1.44
N VAL A 37 1.36 -0.25 0.68
CA VAL A 37 2.21 0.83 0.18
C VAL A 37 2.71 1.71 1.32
N HIS A 38 1.88 1.98 2.32
CA HIS A 38 2.28 2.73 3.50
C HIS A 38 3.40 2.02 4.27
N ASP A 39 3.29 0.72 4.50
CA ASP A 39 4.34 -0.08 5.16
C ASP A 39 5.66 -0.03 4.37
N GLU A 40 5.60 -0.06 3.04
CA GLU A 40 6.77 0.04 2.18
C GLU A 40 7.44 1.44 2.26
N ILE A 41 6.66 2.51 2.48
CA ILE A 41 7.22 3.84 2.76
C ILE A 41 7.97 3.85 4.10
N ILE A 42 7.42 3.21 5.14
CA ILE A 42 8.09 3.12 6.45
C ILE A 42 9.41 2.35 6.32
N ARG A 43 9.43 1.22 5.61
CA ARG A 43 10.66 0.47 5.33
C ARG A 43 11.67 1.30 4.53
N PHE A 44 11.20 2.07 3.56
CA PHE A 44 12.08 2.99 2.85
C PHE A 44 12.70 4.01 3.81
N VAL A 45 11.96 4.54 4.77
CA VAL A 45 12.53 5.43 5.78
C VAL A 45 13.56 4.70 6.63
N GLU A 46 13.22 3.52 7.16
CA GLU A 46 14.10 2.65 7.96
C GLU A 46 15.44 2.37 7.25
N ASP A 47 15.41 2.04 5.96
CA ASP A 47 16.60 1.71 5.17
C ASP A 47 17.57 2.90 4.98
N HIS A 48 17.16 4.14 5.29
CA HIS A 48 17.88 5.35 4.88
C HIS A 48 18.19 6.34 6.00
N ILE A 49 17.57 6.21 7.16
CA ILE A 49 17.88 7.02 8.34
C ILE A 49 18.60 6.16 9.37
N ASN A 50 19.25 6.77 10.36
CA ASN A 50 19.94 5.98 11.37
C ASN A 50 18.96 5.35 12.37
N ASP A 51 19.39 4.26 13.01
CA ASP A 51 18.57 3.48 13.97
C ASP A 51 17.97 4.34 15.09
N LYS A 52 18.70 5.35 15.58
CA LYS A 52 18.22 6.24 16.65
C LYS A 52 17.08 7.13 16.16
N GLU A 53 17.20 7.69 14.96
CA GLU A 53 16.15 8.49 14.32
C GLU A 53 14.93 7.63 14.00
N PHE A 54 15.15 6.42 13.49
CA PHE A 54 14.08 5.49 13.19
C PHE A 54 13.35 5.03 14.46
N LEU A 55 14.08 4.66 15.52
CA LEU A 55 13.47 4.29 16.80
C LEU A 55 12.62 5.44 17.36
N SER A 56 13.11 6.68 17.27
CA SER A 56 12.35 7.85 17.69
C SER A 56 11.09 8.07 16.85
N LEU A 57 11.15 7.87 15.53
CA LEU A 57 9.98 7.93 14.65
C LEU A 57 8.96 6.85 15.02
N SER A 58 9.40 5.60 15.13
CA SER A 58 8.56 4.44 15.41
C SER A 58 7.85 4.58 16.76
N GLN A 59 8.55 5.05 17.80
CA GLN A 59 7.94 5.28 19.10
C GLN A 59 6.82 6.33 19.04
N ARG A 60 7.01 7.41 18.27
CA ARG A 60 5.98 8.44 18.10
C ARG A 60 4.78 7.94 17.29
N ILE A 61 5.00 7.06 16.31
CA ILE A 61 3.91 6.43 15.56
C ILE A 61 3.09 5.53 16.50
N ILE A 62 3.74 4.72 17.33
CA ILE A 62 3.06 3.87 18.33
C ILE A 62 2.23 4.72 19.31
N GLU A 63 2.80 5.82 19.82
CA GLU A 63 2.06 6.73 20.71
C GLU A 63 0.80 7.32 20.05
N ILE A 64 0.83 7.57 18.74
CA ILE A 64 -0.34 8.02 17.98
C ILE A 64 -1.37 6.89 17.86
N GLU A 65 -0.92 5.66 17.57
CA GLU A 65 -1.80 4.49 17.45
C GLU A 65 -2.51 4.16 18.76
N GLU A 66 -1.86 4.39 19.90
CA GLU A 66 -2.43 4.20 21.24
C GLU A 66 -3.43 5.30 21.62
N LYS A 67 -3.24 6.54 21.14
CA LYS A 67 -4.09 7.70 21.49
C LYS A 67 -5.32 7.83 20.61
N GLU A 68 -5.20 7.49 19.33
CA GLU A 68 -6.26 7.72 18.35
C GLU A 68 -7.12 6.46 18.15
N ALA A 69 -8.44 6.59 18.31
CA ALA A 69 -9.37 5.47 18.14
C ALA A 69 -9.63 5.14 16.65
N SER A 70 -9.52 6.13 15.77
CA SER A 70 -9.81 6.02 14.35
C SER A 70 -8.54 5.82 13.53
N SER A 71 -8.55 4.84 12.62
CA SER A 71 -7.43 4.61 11.69
C SER A 71 -7.14 5.81 10.79
N LEU A 72 -8.16 6.63 10.49
CA LEU A 72 -7.99 7.84 9.69
C LEU A 72 -7.21 8.91 10.47
N ASP A 73 -7.53 9.07 11.75
CA ASP A 73 -6.89 10.05 12.62
C ASP A 73 -5.45 9.65 12.91
N ARG A 74 -5.21 8.34 13.15
CA ARG A 74 -3.85 7.77 13.25
C ARG A 74 -3.00 8.13 12.03
N PHE A 75 -3.54 7.91 10.84
CA PHE A 75 -2.84 8.22 9.59
C PHE A 75 -2.57 9.73 9.48
N SER A 76 -3.58 10.58 9.73
CA SER A 76 -3.43 12.04 9.65
C SER A 76 -2.36 12.58 10.59
N GLN A 77 -2.20 11.99 11.78
CA GLN A 77 -1.20 12.42 12.76
C GLN A 77 0.20 11.83 12.48
N ALA A 78 0.28 10.58 12.03
CA ALA A 78 1.56 9.92 11.74
C ALA A 78 2.19 10.41 10.44
N TYR A 79 1.38 10.75 9.44
CA TYR A 79 1.85 11.10 8.09
C TYR A 79 2.81 12.30 8.05
N PRO A 80 2.57 13.42 8.77
CA PRO A 80 3.55 14.52 8.85
C PRO A 80 4.92 14.10 9.40
N LEU A 81 4.95 13.13 10.32
CA LEU A 81 6.21 12.62 10.90
C LEU A 81 7.01 11.83 9.87
N ILE A 82 6.32 10.96 9.13
CA ILE A 82 6.91 10.17 8.04
C ILE A 82 7.47 11.10 6.96
N ILE A 83 6.70 12.12 6.56
CA ILE A 83 7.15 13.12 5.57
C ILE A 83 8.40 13.86 6.05
N LYS A 84 8.44 14.27 7.32
CA LYS A 84 9.62 14.94 7.87
C LYS A 84 10.88 14.05 7.80
N SER A 85 10.74 12.76 8.09
CA SER A 85 11.86 11.81 7.96
C SER A 85 12.28 11.61 6.51
N LEU A 86 11.33 11.54 5.58
CA LEU A 86 11.61 11.45 4.14
C LEU A 86 12.41 12.65 3.64
N MET A 87 12.11 13.86 4.12
CA MET A 87 12.81 15.09 3.70
C MET A 87 14.30 15.11 4.11
N ASN A 88 14.72 14.28 5.05
CA ASN A 88 16.13 14.13 5.42
C ASN A 88 16.90 13.20 4.46
N ILE A 89 16.21 12.49 3.57
CA ILE A 89 16.81 11.54 2.65
C ILE A 89 17.09 12.27 1.31
N PRO A 90 18.34 12.26 0.82
CA PRO A 90 18.66 12.83 -0.49
C PRO A 90 17.86 12.18 -1.61
N ASP A 91 17.30 13.02 -2.49
CA ASP A 91 16.49 12.62 -3.64
C ASP A 91 15.32 11.68 -3.30
N TYR A 92 14.76 11.80 -2.09
CA TYR A 92 13.75 10.86 -1.59
C TYR A 92 12.58 10.71 -2.54
N GLU A 93 12.10 11.80 -3.16
CA GLU A 93 10.94 11.75 -4.05
C GLU A 93 11.18 10.79 -5.21
N TYR A 94 12.29 10.96 -5.94
CA TYR A 94 12.64 10.13 -7.07
C TYR A 94 12.87 8.66 -6.67
N ARG A 95 13.60 8.45 -5.58
CA ARG A 95 13.96 7.11 -5.10
C ARG A 95 12.74 6.35 -4.59
N LEU A 96 11.88 7.03 -3.83
CA LEU A 96 10.63 6.48 -3.35
C LEU A 96 9.67 6.21 -4.51
N TYR A 97 9.56 7.11 -5.49
CA TYR A 97 8.72 6.88 -6.67
C TYR A 97 9.12 5.61 -7.43
N LYS A 98 10.42 5.39 -7.66
CA LYS A 98 10.92 4.17 -8.30
C LYS A 98 10.61 2.92 -7.48
N ARG A 99 10.84 2.98 -6.17
CA ARG A 99 10.59 1.85 -5.25
C ARG A 99 9.10 1.48 -5.24
N LEU A 100 8.23 2.47 -5.11
CA LEU A 100 6.79 2.26 -5.11
C LEU A 100 6.25 1.80 -6.47
N ASP A 101 6.81 2.29 -7.58
CA ASP A 101 6.41 1.81 -8.91
C ASP A 101 6.69 0.30 -9.09
N TYR A 102 7.88 -0.13 -8.66
CA TYR A 102 8.27 -1.54 -8.67
C TYR A 102 7.38 -2.37 -7.72
N PHE A 103 7.20 -1.90 -6.49
CA PHE A 103 6.41 -2.57 -5.46
C PHE A 103 4.95 -2.76 -5.89
N ILE A 104 4.28 -1.70 -6.33
CA ILE A 104 2.87 -1.74 -6.77
C ILE A 104 2.73 -2.67 -7.98
N SER A 105 3.69 -2.67 -8.91
CA SER A 105 3.69 -3.58 -10.05
C SER A 105 3.83 -5.05 -9.62
N ASN A 106 4.67 -5.36 -8.63
CA ASN A 106 4.80 -6.71 -8.10
C ASN A 106 3.54 -7.17 -7.35
N LEU A 107 2.93 -6.33 -6.53
CA LEU A 107 1.64 -6.63 -5.89
C LEU A 107 0.57 -7.00 -6.93
N TYR A 108 0.57 -6.33 -8.08
CA TYR A 108 -0.33 -6.65 -9.17
C TYR A 108 -0.02 -8.03 -9.79
N PHE A 109 1.24 -8.33 -10.08
CA PHE A 109 1.64 -9.62 -10.63
C PHE A 109 1.35 -10.79 -9.69
N ASP A 110 1.56 -10.62 -8.38
CA ASP A 110 1.23 -11.65 -7.39
C ASP A 110 -0.27 -11.90 -7.31
N LYS A 111 -1.11 -10.84 -7.40
CA LYS A 111 -2.56 -11.00 -7.53
C LYS A 111 -2.95 -11.72 -8.82
N LEU A 112 -2.25 -11.54 -9.94
CA LEU A 112 -2.49 -12.30 -11.17
C LEU A 112 -2.12 -13.78 -11.03
N LYS A 113 -0.95 -14.09 -10.46
CA LYS A 113 -0.52 -15.47 -10.21
C LYS A 113 -1.50 -16.22 -9.29
N ASN A 114 -1.96 -15.57 -8.23
CA ASN A 114 -2.93 -16.15 -7.30
C ASN A 114 -4.33 -16.33 -7.91
N ARG A 115 -4.69 -15.60 -8.97
CA ARG A 115 -5.91 -15.86 -9.75
C ARG A 115 -5.77 -17.08 -10.66
N ASN A 116 -4.60 -17.28 -11.25
CA ASN A 116 -4.30 -18.42 -12.12
C ASN A 116 -4.14 -19.74 -11.36
N ASN A 117 -3.85 -19.68 -10.05
CA ASN A 117 -3.77 -20.85 -9.16
C ASN A 117 -5.09 -21.19 -8.46
N LYS A 118 -6.22 -20.55 -8.78
CA LYS A 118 -7.51 -21.08 -8.35
C LYS A 118 -7.70 -22.45 -9.02
N PRO A 119 -7.87 -23.55 -8.27
CA PRO A 119 -8.12 -24.84 -8.88
C PRO A 119 -9.34 -24.68 -9.79
N GLN A 120 -9.17 -24.97 -11.08
CA GLN A 120 -10.31 -25.21 -11.94
C GLN A 120 -11.16 -26.23 -11.20
N LYS A 121 -12.34 -25.81 -10.73
CA LYS A 121 -13.34 -26.76 -10.26
C LYS A 121 -13.45 -27.79 -11.37
N LEU A 122 -13.05 -29.02 -11.08
CA LEU A 122 -13.32 -30.18 -11.91
C LEU A 122 -14.79 -30.09 -12.33
N ARG A 123 -15.02 -29.66 -13.56
CA ARG A 123 -16.26 -29.94 -14.26
C ARG A 123 -16.24 -31.45 -14.43
N ARG A 124 -16.72 -32.18 -13.41
CA ARG A 124 -17.21 -33.53 -13.65
C ARG A 124 -18.40 -33.32 -14.57
N GLY A 125 -18.14 -33.55 -15.86
CA GLY A 125 -19.15 -33.58 -16.89
C GLY A 125 -20.25 -34.54 -16.46
N ASN A 126 -21.47 -34.04 -16.55
CA ASN A 126 -22.60 -34.88 -16.87
C ASN A 126 -22.40 -35.35 -18.32
N GLU A 127 -21.86 -36.54 -18.53
CA GLU A 127 -22.03 -37.35 -19.75
C GLU A 127 -22.09 -38.81 -19.26
N SER A 128 -23.28 -39.34 -18.97
CA SER A 128 -24.09 -40.14 -19.91
C SER A 128 -23.44 -41.48 -20.26
N ASN A 129 -23.76 -42.52 -19.47
CA ASN A 129 -24.53 -43.71 -19.89
C ASN A 129 -24.70 -44.67 -18.72
#